data_AF-U6LZ58-F1
#
_entry.id   AF-U6LZ58-F1
#
_cell.length_a   1.000
_cell.length_b   1.000
_cell.length_c   1.000
_cell.angle_alpha   90.00
_cell.angle_beta   90.00
_cell.angle_gamma   90.00
#
_symmetry.space_group_name_H-M   'P 1'
#
loop_
_entity.id
_entity.type
_entity.pdbx_description
1 polymer ?
#
loop_
_entity_poly.entity_id
_entity_poly.type
_entity_poly.pdbx_seq_one_letter_code
_entity_poly.pdbx_strand_id
1 'polypeptide(L)'
;MALTFSYTSNVFGEYRDVALGTHSPTEVVSINNRTEYVEAYIHHVLSAAPASQFAAFKRGFFRCLDSNTLSLLLPQELQLLLLGSQQEISLAVLQKATRYQDGYSEDSLAIRRLWAILSNFTDKQKRQFLMFVTGSDRLPVGGAQALRLTIGRHGFDTDR
;
A
#
# COMPACT_ATOMS: atom_id res chain seq x y z
N MET A 1 -16.67 34.28 1.19
CA MET A 1 -16.85 33.45 2.41
C MET A 1 -15.57 33.54 3.22
N ALA A 2 -15.68 33.83 4.52
CA ALA A 2 -14.54 33.81 5.44
C ALA A 2 -14.41 32.40 6.04
N LEU A 3 -13.18 31.94 6.28
CA LEU A 3 -12.93 30.69 7.00
C LEU A 3 -13.20 30.91 8.49
N THR A 4 -13.69 29.89 9.17
CA THR A 4 -13.87 29.85 10.62
C THR A 4 -13.17 28.62 11.20
N PHE A 5 -12.92 28.59 12.51
CA PHE A 5 -12.30 27.46 13.22
C PHE A 5 -13.27 26.27 13.39
N SER A 6 -13.85 25.81 12.29
CA SER A 6 -14.78 24.69 12.23
C SER A 6 -14.45 23.74 11.08
N TYR A 7 -14.71 22.46 11.28
CA TYR A 7 -14.62 21.41 10.26
C TYR A 7 -15.98 20.74 10.08
N THR A 8 -16.49 20.75 8.85
CA THR A 8 -17.74 20.07 8.50
C THR A 8 -17.43 18.61 8.12
N SER A 9 -17.95 17.67 8.89
CA SER A 9 -17.82 16.23 8.62
C SER A 9 -19.17 15.65 8.17
N ASN A 10 -19.14 14.73 7.20
CA ASN A 10 -20.28 13.90 6.85
C ASN A 10 -20.18 12.57 7.59
N VAL A 11 -21.14 12.32 8.48
CA VAL A 11 -21.23 11.09 9.26
C VAL A 11 -22.55 10.43 8.90
N PHE A 12 -22.48 9.39 8.06
CA PHE A 12 -23.64 8.61 7.60
C PHE A 12 -24.75 9.47 6.94
N GLY A 13 -24.37 10.48 6.16
CA GLY A 13 -25.31 11.38 5.49
C GLY A 13 -25.69 12.62 6.30
N GLU A 14 -25.33 12.69 7.59
CA GLU A 14 -25.51 13.89 8.40
C GLU A 14 -24.26 14.77 8.37
N TYR A 15 -24.44 16.06 8.06
CA TYR A 15 -23.38 17.05 8.14
C TYR A 15 -23.33 17.64 9.55
N ARG A 16 -22.14 17.64 10.15
CA ARG A 16 -21.90 18.21 11.48
C ARG A 16 -20.69 19.12 11.46
N ASP A 17 -20.85 20.31 12.04
CA ASP A 17 -19.75 21.23 12.26
C ASP A 17 -19.08 20.94 13.60
N VAL A 18 -17.77 20.76 13.57
CA VAL A 18 -16.95 20.46 14.74
C VAL A 18 -15.96 21.60 14.93
N ALA A 19 -15.85 22.11 16.16
CA ALA A 19 -14.86 23.12 16.51
C ALA A 19 -13.43 22.57 16.38
N LEU A 20 -12.51 23.41 15.90
CA LEU A 20 -11.10 23.06 15.74
C LEU A 20 -10.29 23.51 16.95
N GLY A 21 -9.63 22.56 17.63
CA GLY A 21 -8.80 22.84 18.80
C GLY A 21 -9.62 23.40 19.96
N THR A 22 -9.15 24.51 20.54
CA THR A 22 -9.81 25.23 21.64
C THR A 22 -10.58 26.46 21.18
N HIS A 23 -10.65 26.71 19.86
CA HIS A 23 -11.29 27.89 19.31
C HIS A 23 -12.82 27.73 19.22
N SER A 24 -13.53 28.86 19.19
CA SER A 24 -14.95 28.85 18.88
C SER A 24 -15.15 28.46 17.40
N PRO A 25 -16.13 27.61 17.06
CA PRO A 25 -16.42 27.26 15.67
C PRO A 25 -16.86 28.46 14.82
N THR A 26 -17.27 29.56 15.45
CA THR A 26 -17.63 30.83 14.78
C THR A 26 -16.48 31.84 14.73
N GLU A 27 -15.32 31.53 15.32
CA GLU A 27 -14.16 32.41 15.26
C GLU A 27 -13.65 32.50 13.83
N VAL A 28 -13.48 33.73 13.33
CA VAL A 28 -13.05 33.98 11.94
C VAL A 28 -11.54 33.87 11.84
N VAL A 29 -11.07 33.18 10.81
CA VAL A 29 -9.66 33.09 10.46
C VAL A 29 -9.21 34.41 9.84
N SER A 30 -8.08 34.90 10.32
CA SER A 30 -7.41 36.15 9.95
C SER A 30 -5.94 35.88 9.63
N ILE A 31 -5.22 36.90 9.15
CA ILE A 31 -3.78 36.79 8.90
C ILE A 31 -2.99 36.43 10.17
N ASN A 32 -3.48 36.87 11.35
CA ASN A 32 -2.77 36.72 12.61
C ASN A 32 -2.95 35.32 13.23
N ASN A 33 -4.12 34.70 13.09
CA ASN A 33 -4.44 33.36 13.65
C ASN A 33 -4.48 32.24 12.59
N ARG A 34 -4.11 32.50 11.33
CA ARG A 34 -4.10 31.49 10.27
C ARG A 34 -3.23 30.27 10.56
N THR A 35 -2.11 30.46 11.27
CA THR A 35 -1.20 29.36 11.61
C THR A 35 -1.85 28.42 12.61
N GLU A 36 -2.50 28.99 13.63
CA GLU A 36 -3.28 28.24 14.63
C GLU A 36 -4.43 27.46 13.97
N TYR A 37 -5.12 28.07 13.01
CA TYR A 37 -6.14 27.38 12.22
C TYR A 37 -5.58 26.17 11.49
N VAL A 38 -4.44 26.32 10.80
CA VAL A 38 -3.80 25.23 10.06
C VAL A 38 -3.37 24.11 11.00
N GLU A 39 -2.75 24.43 12.13
CA GLU A 39 -2.33 23.44 13.13
C GLU A 39 -3.53 22.70 13.74
N ALA A 40 -4.58 23.42 14.13
CA ALA A 40 -5.80 22.84 14.68
C ALA A 40 -6.52 21.95 13.66
N TYR A 41 -6.56 22.37 12.39
CA TYR A 41 -7.11 21.60 11.29
C TYR A 41 -6.33 20.30 11.04
N ILE A 42 -5.00 20.38 10.95
CA ILE A 42 -4.13 19.20 10.75
C ILE A 42 -4.31 18.22 11.92
N HIS A 43 -4.28 18.73 13.16
CA HIS A 43 -4.48 17.89 14.35
C HIS A 43 -5.87 17.22 14.33
N HIS A 44 -6.93 17.95 13.98
CA HIS A 44 -8.27 17.38 13.90
C HIS A 44 -8.33 16.26 12.86
N VAL A 45 -7.89 16.52 11.62
CA VAL A 45 -8.02 15.56 10.52
C VAL A 45 -7.13 14.34 10.71
N LEU A 46 -5.89 14.51 11.18
CA LEU A 46 -4.92 13.41 11.26
C LEU A 46 -4.92 12.67 12.59
N SER A 47 -5.32 13.32 13.68
CA SER A 47 -5.20 12.76 15.03
C SER A 47 -6.55 12.62 15.73
N ALA A 48 -7.29 13.72 15.90
CA ALA A 48 -8.47 13.73 16.76
C ALA A 48 -9.67 12.99 16.16
N ALA A 49 -10.02 13.27 14.90
CA ALA A 49 -11.16 12.66 14.22
C ALA A 49 -11.03 11.14 14.04
N PRO A 50 -9.88 10.59 13.60
CA PRO A 50 -9.71 9.14 13.47
C PRO A 50 -9.29 8.44 14.77
N ALA A 51 -9.18 9.15 15.91
CA ALA A 51 -8.53 8.63 17.13
C ALA A 51 -9.06 7.26 17.57
N SER A 52 -10.38 7.07 17.56
CA SER A 52 -11.00 5.82 18.01
C SER A 52 -10.73 4.64 17.08
N GLN A 53 -10.80 4.88 15.77
CA GLN A 53 -10.55 3.92 14.70
C GLN A 53 -9.07 3.56 14.67
N PHE A 54 -8.20 4.57 14.77
CA PHE A 54 -6.76 4.39 14.80
C PHE A 54 -6.32 3.64 16.07
N ALA A 55 -6.90 3.91 17.24
CA ALA A 55 -6.62 3.15 18.45
C ALA A 55 -7.00 1.66 18.32
N ALA A 56 -8.15 1.37 17.70
CA ALA A 56 -8.57 0.01 17.42
C ALA A 56 -7.61 -0.70 16.43
N PHE A 57 -7.25 -0.03 15.33
CA PHE A 57 -6.26 -0.51 14.37
C PHE A 57 -4.90 -0.77 15.04
N LYS A 58 -4.37 0.22 15.77
CA LYS A 58 -3.08 0.16 16.48
C LYS A 58 -3.02 -1.05 17.41
N ARG A 59 -4.09 -1.28 18.18
CA ARG A 59 -4.19 -2.45 19.07
C ARG A 59 -4.15 -3.77 18.31
N GLY A 60 -4.84 -3.89 17.18
CA GLY A 60 -4.79 -5.09 16.35
C GLY A 60 -3.43 -5.29 15.70
N PHE A 61 -2.86 -4.22 15.15
CA PHE A 61 -1.56 -4.21 14.49
C PHE A 61 -0.44 -4.71 15.42
N PHE A 62 -0.38 -4.21 16.66
CA PHE A 62 0.61 -4.64 17.66
C PHE A 62 0.33 -6.01 18.32
N ARG A 63 -0.77 -6.70 17.97
CA ARG A 63 -0.91 -8.12 18.32
C ARG A 63 -0.12 -9.03 17.38
N CYS A 64 0.10 -8.59 16.14
CA CYS A 64 0.80 -9.36 15.12
C CYS A 64 2.28 -8.98 15.01
N LEU A 65 2.64 -7.76 15.43
CA LEU A 65 3.95 -7.17 15.25
C LEU A 65 4.48 -6.63 16.58
N ASP A 66 5.77 -6.85 16.84
CA ASP A 66 6.44 -6.36 18.03
C ASP A 66 6.64 -4.83 17.97
N SER A 67 6.17 -4.12 18.99
CA SER A 67 6.22 -2.66 19.02
C SER A 67 7.63 -2.10 19.10
N ASN A 68 8.56 -2.83 19.76
CA ASN A 68 9.93 -2.38 19.90
C ASN A 68 10.65 -2.42 18.56
N THR A 69 10.47 -3.50 17.79
CA THR A 69 11.01 -3.65 16.44
C THR A 69 10.50 -2.54 15.50
N LEU A 70 9.19 -2.25 15.56
CA LEU A 70 8.60 -1.21 14.72
C LEU A 70 9.06 0.20 15.08
N SER A 71 9.40 0.45 16.35
CA SER A 71 9.88 1.76 16.81
C SER A 71 11.26 2.14 16.25
N LEU A 72 12.01 1.17 15.74
CA LEU A 72 13.31 1.37 15.10
C LEU A 72 13.20 1.83 13.65
N LEU A 73 12.03 1.70 13.03
CA LEU A 73 11.81 2.00 11.62
C LEU A 73 11.38 3.45 11.43
N LEU A 74 11.95 4.11 10.43
CA LEU A 74 11.40 5.33 9.88
C LEU A 74 10.06 5.06 9.17
N PRO A 75 9.15 6.05 9.07
CA PRO A 75 7.87 5.88 8.38
C PRO A 75 8.00 5.31 6.96
N GLN A 76 9.02 5.72 6.22
CA GLN A 76 9.29 5.27 4.86
C GLN A 76 9.76 3.81 4.81
N GLU A 77 10.49 3.34 5.83
CA GLU A 77 10.95 1.96 5.93
C GLU A 77 9.79 1.03 6.29
N LEU A 78 8.92 1.46 7.21
CA LEU A 78 7.69 0.75 7.52
C LEU A 78 6.78 0.63 6.29
N GLN A 79 6.64 1.72 5.52
CA GLN A 79 5.89 1.70 4.26
C GLN A 79 6.50 0.73 3.25
N LEU A 80 7.84 0.71 3.12
CA LEU A 80 8.55 -0.20 2.23
C LEU A 80 8.34 -1.67 2.62
N LEU A 81 8.37 -1.99 3.92
CA LEU A 81 8.13 -3.34 4.42
C LEU A 81 6.69 -3.81 4.22
N LEU A 82 5.70 -2.94 4.46
CA LEU A 82 4.28 -3.29 4.35
C LEU A 82 3.81 -3.36 2.91
N LEU A 83 4.21 -2.39 2.07
CA LEU A 83 3.70 -2.27 0.71
C LEU A 83 4.63 -2.92 -0.31
N GLY A 84 5.91 -3.09 0.00
CA GLY A 84 6.92 -3.48 -0.97
C GLY A 84 7.48 -2.30 -1.79
N SER A 85 8.48 -2.63 -2.58
CA SER A 85 9.29 -1.73 -3.40
C SER A 85 8.66 -1.46 -4.76
N GLN A 86 8.77 -0.20 -5.22
CA GLN A 86 8.36 0.23 -6.57
C GLN A 86 9.50 0.12 -7.60
N GLN A 87 10.58 -0.58 -7.26
CA GLN A 87 11.67 -0.87 -8.19
C GLN A 87 11.17 -1.51 -9.49
N GLU A 88 11.94 -1.32 -10.56
CA GLU A 88 11.67 -1.94 -11.85
C GLU A 88 11.66 -3.47 -11.74
N ILE A 89 10.69 -4.09 -12.42
CA ILE A 89 10.54 -5.54 -12.44
C ILE A 89 11.50 -6.12 -13.48
N SER A 90 12.68 -6.56 -13.01
CA SER A 90 13.60 -7.34 -13.83
C SER A 90 13.07 -8.76 -14.03
N LEU A 91 12.50 -9.00 -15.22
CA LEU A 91 11.98 -10.32 -15.58
C LEU A 91 13.06 -11.40 -15.63
N ALA A 92 14.30 -11.05 -16.01
CA ALA A 92 15.41 -11.99 -16.01
C ALA A 92 15.72 -12.51 -14.59
N VAL A 93 15.73 -11.60 -13.59
CA VAL A 93 15.93 -11.98 -12.18
C VAL A 93 14.74 -12.77 -11.67
N LEU A 94 13.52 -12.35 -12.02
CA LEU A 94 12.29 -13.03 -11.62
C LEU A 94 12.23 -14.46 -12.18
N GLN A 95 12.57 -14.64 -13.46
CA GLN A 95 12.63 -15.93 -14.13
C GLN A 95 13.63 -16.86 -13.45
N LYS A 96 14.83 -16.35 -13.13
CA LYS A 96 15.87 -17.12 -12.42
C LYS A 96 15.45 -17.50 -11.00
N ALA A 97 14.66 -16.66 -10.32
CA ALA A 97 14.16 -16.93 -8.98
C ALA A 97 12.90 -17.82 -8.96
N THR A 98 12.28 -18.06 -10.11
CA THR A 98 11.05 -18.84 -10.23
C THR A 98 11.33 -20.33 -10.10
N ARG A 99 10.53 -21.02 -9.28
CA ARG A 99 10.55 -22.47 -9.15
C ARG A 99 9.55 -23.11 -10.09
N TYR A 100 9.95 -24.16 -10.80
CA TYR A 100 9.06 -24.93 -11.66
C TYR A 100 8.75 -26.28 -11.00
N GLN A 101 7.49 -26.70 -11.06
CA GLN A 101 7.01 -27.94 -10.43
C GLN A 101 6.04 -28.69 -11.37
N ASP A 102 5.62 -29.89 -10.97
CA ASP A 102 4.65 -30.72 -11.68
C ASP A 102 5.02 -31.00 -13.15
N GLY A 103 6.30 -31.31 -13.40
CA GLY A 103 6.80 -31.65 -14.73
C GLY A 103 7.11 -30.46 -15.63
N TYR A 104 7.01 -29.23 -15.13
CA TYR A 104 7.64 -28.08 -15.79
C TYR A 104 9.09 -27.88 -15.35
N SER A 105 9.88 -27.40 -16.31
CA SER A 105 11.25 -26.94 -16.17
C SER A 105 11.43 -25.64 -16.97
N GLU A 106 12.57 -24.97 -16.80
CA GLU A 106 12.91 -23.78 -17.59
C GLU A 106 12.89 -24.03 -19.12
N ASP A 107 13.18 -25.26 -19.55
CA ASP A 107 13.19 -25.66 -20.97
C ASP A 107 11.80 -26.00 -21.52
N SER A 108 10.79 -26.13 -20.67
CA SER A 108 9.43 -26.45 -21.10
C SER A 108 8.90 -25.39 -22.07
N LEU A 109 8.28 -25.82 -23.18
CA LEU A 109 7.80 -24.92 -24.23
C LEU A 109 6.83 -23.86 -23.68
N ALA A 110 5.91 -24.25 -22.79
CA ALA A 110 4.98 -23.35 -22.13
C ALA A 110 5.70 -22.28 -21.28
N ILE A 111 6.74 -22.67 -20.55
CA ILE A 111 7.54 -21.76 -19.71
C ILE A 111 8.31 -20.77 -20.57
N ARG A 112 8.99 -21.23 -21.63
CA ARG A 112 9.69 -20.35 -22.57
C ARG A 112 8.75 -19.36 -23.25
N ARG A 113 7.56 -19.81 -23.66
CA ARG A 113 6.52 -18.94 -24.23
C ARG A 113 6.01 -17.91 -23.22
N LEU A 114 5.76 -18.30 -21.98
CA LEU A 114 5.35 -17.38 -20.93
C LEU A 114 6.36 -16.25 -20.76
N TRP A 115 7.64 -16.57 -20.60
CA TRP A 115 8.68 -15.54 -20.41
C TRP A 115 8.87 -14.66 -21.65
N ALA A 116 8.75 -15.21 -22.85
CA ALA A 116 8.78 -14.44 -24.10
C ALA A 116 7.57 -13.48 -24.23
N ILE A 117 6.39 -13.87 -23.73
CA ILE A 117 5.23 -12.97 -23.69
C ILE A 117 5.46 -11.87 -22.65
N LEU A 118 5.89 -12.24 -21.43
CA LEU A 118 6.16 -11.30 -20.36
C LEU A 118 7.26 -10.28 -20.74
N SER A 119 8.28 -10.69 -21.51
CA SER A 119 9.33 -9.76 -21.95
C SER A 119 8.82 -8.65 -22.88
N ASN A 120 7.69 -8.88 -23.55
CA ASN A 120 7.03 -7.88 -24.40
C ASN A 120 6.01 -7.02 -23.63
N PHE A 121 5.81 -7.26 -22.33
CA PHE A 121 4.90 -6.45 -21.52
C PHE A 121 5.48 -5.07 -21.23
N THR A 122 4.60 -4.06 -21.29
CA THR A 122 4.85 -2.76 -20.68
C THR A 122 4.99 -2.89 -19.15
N ASP A 123 5.59 -1.90 -18.49
CA ASP A 123 5.73 -1.96 -17.03
C ASP A 123 4.40 -2.01 -16.29
N LYS A 124 3.36 -1.37 -16.83
CA LYS A 124 1.99 -1.49 -16.30
C LYS A 124 1.50 -2.93 -16.36
N GLN A 125 1.72 -3.62 -17.48
CA GLN A 125 1.32 -5.03 -17.64
C GLN A 125 2.15 -5.96 -16.76
N LYS A 126 3.46 -5.71 -16.58
CA LYS A 126 4.30 -6.47 -15.63
C LYS A 126 3.78 -6.32 -14.19
N ARG A 127 3.35 -5.12 -13.79
CA ARG A 127 2.73 -4.88 -12.48
C ARG A 127 1.37 -5.56 -12.34
N GLN A 128 0.56 -5.59 -13.39
CA GLN A 128 -0.68 -6.37 -13.41
C GLN A 128 -0.43 -7.87 -13.28
N PHE A 129 0.60 -8.39 -13.94
CA PHE A 129 1.02 -9.79 -13.76
C PHE A 129 1.45 -10.05 -12.31
N LEU A 130 2.24 -9.16 -11.70
CA LEU A 130 2.65 -9.30 -10.31
C LEU A 130 1.44 -9.27 -9.36
N MET A 131 0.48 -8.38 -9.59
CA MET A 131 -0.78 -8.31 -8.85
C MET A 131 -1.57 -9.61 -8.98
N PHE A 132 -1.66 -10.17 -10.19
CA PHE A 132 -2.35 -11.42 -10.45
C PHE A 132 -1.75 -12.60 -9.69
N VAL A 133 -0.41 -12.72 -9.65
CA VAL A 133 0.27 -13.88 -9.04
C VAL A 133 0.61 -13.71 -7.56
N THR A 134 0.62 -12.49 -7.03
CA THR A 134 1.04 -12.21 -5.64
C THR A 134 0.03 -11.43 -4.81
N GLY A 135 -1.00 -10.83 -5.43
CA GLY A 135 -1.91 -9.89 -4.77
C GLY A 135 -1.30 -8.50 -4.51
N SER A 136 -0.10 -8.21 -5.04
CA SER A 136 0.56 -6.91 -4.94
C SER A 136 1.15 -6.49 -6.29
N ASP A 137 1.07 -5.20 -6.61
CA ASP A 137 1.74 -4.63 -7.78
C ASP A 137 3.20 -4.22 -7.50
N ARG A 138 3.71 -4.52 -6.30
CA ARG A 138 5.04 -4.16 -5.81
C ARG A 138 5.87 -5.38 -5.45
N LEU A 139 7.19 -5.26 -5.65
CA LEU A 139 8.14 -6.31 -5.29
C LEU A 139 8.40 -6.32 -3.78
N PRO A 140 8.83 -7.44 -3.18
CA PRO A 140 9.38 -7.43 -1.83
C PRO A 140 10.58 -6.48 -1.71
N VAL A 141 10.96 -6.12 -0.48
CA VAL A 141 12.11 -5.22 -0.22
C VAL A 141 13.42 -5.74 -0.84
N GLY A 142 13.61 -7.05 -0.90
CA GLY A 142 14.77 -7.68 -1.56
C GLY A 142 14.70 -7.73 -3.09
N GLY A 143 13.70 -7.10 -3.71
CA GLY A 143 13.49 -7.08 -5.16
C GLY A 143 12.94 -8.39 -5.72
N ALA A 144 13.03 -8.55 -7.05
CA ALA A 144 12.47 -9.69 -7.78
C ALA A 144 13.00 -11.05 -7.33
N GLN A 145 14.27 -11.12 -6.91
CA GLN A 145 14.88 -12.35 -6.40
C GLN A 145 14.29 -12.84 -5.08
N ALA A 146 13.71 -11.93 -4.29
CA ALA A 146 13.07 -12.26 -3.02
C ALA A 146 11.63 -12.76 -3.22
N LEU A 147 11.08 -12.65 -4.44
CA LEU A 147 9.77 -13.18 -4.76
C LEU A 147 9.84 -14.68 -4.98
N ARG A 148 9.10 -15.45 -4.18
CA ARG A 148 9.00 -16.91 -4.31
C ARG A 148 7.89 -17.30 -5.28
N LEU A 149 8.09 -17.03 -6.57
CA LEU A 149 7.15 -17.47 -7.61
C LEU A 149 7.33 -18.96 -7.90
N THR A 150 6.23 -19.71 -7.94
CA THR A 150 6.21 -21.13 -8.33
C THR A 150 5.23 -21.33 -9.47
N ILE A 151 5.64 -22.03 -10.53
CA ILE A 151 4.81 -22.36 -11.69
C ILE A 151 4.71 -23.88 -11.80
N GLY A 152 3.51 -24.40 -11.58
CA GLY A 152 3.17 -25.82 -11.74
C GLY A 152 2.30 -26.05 -12.97
N ARG A 153 2.35 -27.26 -13.53
CA ARG A 153 1.41 -27.72 -14.55
C ARG A 153 0.13 -28.18 -13.86
N HIS A 154 -1.00 -27.53 -14.17
CA HIS A 154 -2.33 -27.94 -13.73
C HIS A 154 -3.18 -28.39 -14.92
N GLY A 155 -3.76 -29.58 -14.82
CA GLY A 155 -4.64 -30.17 -15.85
C GLY A 155 -3.93 -31.13 -16.82
N PHE A 156 -4.71 -31.82 -17.65
CA PHE A 156 -4.22 -32.61 -18.78
C PHE A 156 -3.88 -31.68 -19.95
N ASP A 157 -2.91 -32.06 -20.79
CA ASP A 157 -2.49 -31.27 -21.96
C ASP A 157 -3.71 -30.86 -22.80
N THR A 158 -3.94 -29.55 -22.90
CA THR A 158 -4.90 -28.98 -23.84
C THR A 158 -4.18 -28.72 -25.16
N ASP A 159 -3.78 -29.79 -25.86
CA ASP A 159 -3.52 -29.74 -27.30
C ASP A 159 -4.89 -29.69 -28.03
N ARG A 160 -5.68 -28.65 -27.75
CA ARG A 160 -6.93 -28.33 -28.43
C ARG A 160 -6.89 -26.93 -28.98
#